data_AF-A0A0E9N613-F1
#
_entry.id   AF-A0A0E9N613-F1
#
_cell.length_a   1.000
_cell.length_b   1.000
_cell.length_c   1.000
_cell.angle_alpha   90.00
_cell.angle_beta   90.00
_cell.angle_gamma   90.00
#
_symmetry.space_group_name_H-M   'P 1'
#
loop_
_entity.id
_entity.type
_entity.pdbx_description
1 polymer ?
#
loop_
_entity_poly.entity_id
_entity_poly.type
_entity_poly.pdbx_seq_one_letter_code
_entity_poly.pdbx_strand_id
1 'polypeptide(L)'
;MLGKRIEKDLEQRDLLKAISRLEGAIRCNPLDKDLNCQLANLYFKNNDLVKAGKLWYLNLTQSESELVAVKSFTNSLGNDPTLILRKLLNRQFFRLNLLEEFQLEKLATLLEAVRKKEEKMPRFLYSLDSHIKGRKRKYSR
;
A
#
# COMPACT_ATOMS: atom_id res chain seq x y z
N MET A 1 10.40 15.21 -18.99
CA MET A 1 9.21 14.51 -18.47
C MET A 1 9.61 13.14 -17.98
N LEU A 2 9.23 12.77 -16.76
CA LEU A 2 9.56 11.49 -16.13
C LEU A 2 8.97 10.30 -16.88
N GLY A 3 7.73 10.42 -17.38
CA GLY A 3 7.06 9.38 -18.19
C GLY A 3 7.89 8.95 -19.40
N LYS A 4 8.34 9.92 -20.22
CA LYS A 4 9.23 9.66 -21.38
C LYS A 4 10.54 8.96 -21.03
N ARG A 5 11.02 9.08 -19.78
CA ARG A 5 12.24 8.40 -19.31
C ARG A 5 11.94 6.96 -18.87
N ILE A 6 10.80 6.72 -18.24
CA ILE A 6 10.35 5.37 -17.84
C ILE A 6 10.02 4.54 -19.08
N GLU A 7 9.28 5.11 -20.03
CA GLU A 7 8.95 4.46 -21.32
C GLU A 7 10.21 4.02 -22.05
N LYS A 8 11.21 4.91 -22.16
CA LYS A 8 12.49 4.59 -22.78
C LYS A 8 13.25 3.46 -22.08
N ASP A 9 13.24 3.38 -20.76
CA ASP A 9 13.89 2.27 -20.04
C ASP A 9 13.16 0.94 -20.29
N LEU A 10 11.83 0.97 -20.35
CA LEU A 10 11.02 -0.22 -20.67
C LEU A 10 11.27 -0.70 -22.10
N GLU A 11 11.37 0.22 -23.07
CA GLU A 11 11.78 -0.08 -24.45
C GLU A 11 13.18 -0.69 -24.52
N GLN A 12 14.09 -0.24 -23.65
CA GLN A 12 15.46 -0.77 -23.53
C GLN A 12 15.55 -2.07 -22.69
N ARG A 13 14.41 -2.61 -22.23
CA ARG A 13 14.31 -3.79 -21.36
C ARG A 13 15.07 -3.64 -20.02
N ASP A 14 15.34 -2.41 -19.58
CA ASP A 14 16.01 -2.13 -18.31
C ASP A 14 14.97 -1.95 -17.18
N LEU A 15 14.36 -3.07 -16.79
CA LEU A 15 13.29 -3.12 -15.79
C LEU A 15 13.75 -2.55 -14.43
N LEU A 16 15.00 -2.80 -14.02
CA LEU A 16 15.52 -2.36 -12.73
C LEU A 16 15.63 -0.83 -12.67
N LYS A 17 16.04 -0.21 -13.77
CA LYS A 17 16.13 1.25 -13.86
C LYS A 17 14.76 1.92 -13.90
N ALA A 18 13.80 1.32 -14.60
CA ALA A 18 12.41 1.77 -14.59
C ALA A 18 11.80 1.70 -13.18
N ILE A 19 12.04 0.58 -12.45
CA ILE A 19 11.65 0.42 -11.03
C ILE A 19 12.29 1.53 -10.18
N SER A 20 13.60 1.73 -10.28
CA SER A 20 14.32 2.73 -9.48
C SER A 20 13.77 4.15 -9.68
N ARG A 21 13.43 4.51 -10.93
CA ARG A 21 12.83 5.81 -11.25
C ARG A 21 11.42 5.96 -10.67
N LEU A 22 10.59 4.93 -10.78
CA LEU A 22 9.24 4.93 -10.20
C LEU A 22 9.27 4.99 -8.66
N GLU A 23 10.19 4.27 -8.01
CA GLU A 23 10.40 4.40 -6.56
C GLU A 23 10.78 5.82 -6.17
N GLY A 24 11.64 6.47 -6.95
CA GLY A 24 11.96 7.88 -6.78
C GLY A 24 10.74 8.79 -6.87
N ALA A 25 9.85 8.54 -7.84
CA ALA A 25 8.63 9.31 -8.04
C ALA A 25 7.61 9.12 -6.92
N ILE A 26 7.41 7.87 -6.48
CA ILE A 26 6.48 7.51 -5.40
C ILE A 26 6.92 8.11 -4.07
N ARG A 27 8.23 8.29 -3.82
CA ARG A 27 8.68 9.04 -2.63
C ARG A 27 8.16 10.47 -2.60
N CYS A 28 7.99 11.10 -3.76
CA CYS A 28 7.42 12.44 -3.86
C CYS A 28 5.89 12.44 -3.84
N ASN A 29 5.26 11.43 -4.45
CA ASN A 29 3.81 11.26 -4.47
C ASN A 29 3.37 9.82 -4.09
N PRO A 30 3.34 9.49 -2.80
CA PRO A 30 3.23 8.12 -2.31
C PRO A 30 1.83 7.50 -2.48
N LEU A 31 0.81 8.33 -2.63
CA LEU A 31 -0.59 7.91 -2.78
C LEU A 31 -1.08 8.06 -4.22
N ASP A 32 -0.18 8.37 -5.16
CA ASP A 32 -0.48 8.40 -6.58
C ASP A 32 -0.84 7.00 -7.08
N LYS A 33 -2.11 6.78 -7.39
CA LYS A 33 -2.62 5.47 -7.79
C LYS A 33 -1.93 4.97 -9.06
N ASP A 34 -1.71 5.84 -10.04
CA ASP A 34 -1.16 5.45 -11.32
C ASP A 34 0.31 5.05 -11.17
N LEU A 35 1.09 5.81 -10.40
CA LEU A 35 2.48 5.45 -10.12
C LEU A 35 2.59 4.14 -9.34
N ASN A 36 1.74 3.95 -8.31
CA ASN A 36 1.74 2.72 -7.52
C ASN A 36 1.36 1.50 -8.39
N CYS A 37 0.34 1.62 -9.25
CA CYS A 37 -0.05 0.57 -10.19
C CYS A 37 1.04 0.26 -11.21
N GLN A 38 1.69 1.28 -11.77
CA GLN A 38 2.82 1.09 -12.70
C GLN A 38 3.98 0.35 -12.02
N LEU A 39 4.37 0.78 -10.81
CA LEU A 39 5.45 0.13 -10.08
C LEU A 39 5.09 -1.31 -9.68
N ALA A 40 3.85 -1.55 -9.26
CA ALA A 40 3.36 -2.88 -8.93
C ALA A 40 3.43 -3.82 -10.15
N ASN A 41 3.03 -3.34 -11.33
CA ASN A 41 3.14 -4.08 -12.58
C ASN A 41 4.60 -4.44 -12.92
N LEU A 42 5.55 -3.52 -12.70
CA LEU A 42 6.96 -3.82 -12.93
C LEU A 42 7.50 -4.85 -11.94
N TYR A 43 7.13 -4.74 -10.67
CA TYR A 43 7.50 -5.74 -9.66
C TYR A 43 6.93 -7.12 -9.98
N PHE A 44 5.67 -7.16 -10.42
CA PHE A 44 5.03 -8.40 -10.84
C PHE A 44 5.75 -9.02 -12.04
N LYS A 45 6.08 -8.23 -13.08
CA LYS A 45 6.86 -8.69 -14.23
C LYS A 45 8.27 -9.19 -13.85
N ASN A 46 8.84 -8.64 -12.78
CA ASN A 46 10.14 -9.05 -12.24
C ASN A 46 10.04 -10.17 -11.19
N ASN A 47 8.89 -10.85 -11.09
CA ASN A 47 8.59 -11.92 -10.11
C ASN A 47 8.71 -11.51 -8.63
N ASP A 48 8.72 -10.20 -8.31
CA ASP A 48 8.72 -9.69 -6.94
C ASP A 48 7.28 -9.49 -6.45
N LEU A 49 6.58 -10.62 -6.25
CA LEU A 49 5.16 -10.64 -5.85
C LEU A 49 4.90 -9.94 -4.52
N VAL A 50 5.86 -9.97 -3.60
CA VAL A 50 5.73 -9.35 -2.28
C VAL A 50 5.66 -7.83 -2.41
N LYS A 51 6.54 -7.22 -3.21
CA LYS A 51 6.49 -5.77 -3.43
C LYS A 51 5.29 -5.35 -4.28
N ALA A 52 4.94 -6.12 -5.31
CA ALA A 52 3.74 -5.86 -6.10
C ALA A 52 2.47 -5.91 -5.23
N GLY A 53 2.32 -6.97 -4.43
CA GLY A 53 1.18 -7.16 -3.53
C GLY A 53 1.03 -6.06 -2.49
N LYS A 54 2.16 -5.55 -1.96
CA LYS A 54 2.13 -4.40 -1.04
C LYS A 54 1.48 -3.17 -1.68
N LEU A 55 1.86 -2.85 -2.92
CA LEU A 55 1.37 -1.66 -3.63
C LEU A 55 -0.11 -1.82 -4.01
N TRP A 56 -0.53 -3.02 -4.39
CA TRP A 56 -1.93 -3.31 -4.73
C TRP A 56 -2.85 -3.52 -3.53
N TYR A 57 -2.34 -3.68 -2.31
CA TYR A 57 -3.14 -4.04 -1.13
C TYR A 57 -4.36 -3.13 -0.92
N LEU A 58 -4.17 -1.82 -1.13
CA LEU A 58 -5.19 -0.78 -0.95
C LEU A 58 -5.90 -0.39 -2.26
N ASN A 59 -5.87 -1.22 -3.31
CA ASN A 59 -6.69 -1.01 -4.50
C ASN A 59 -8.13 -1.45 -4.27
N LEU A 60 -9.10 -0.78 -4.89
CA LEU A 60 -10.53 -1.08 -4.71
C LEU A 60 -10.88 -2.45 -5.29
N THR A 61 -10.51 -2.64 -6.55
CA THR A 61 -10.66 -3.89 -7.29
C THR A 61 -9.28 -4.48 -7.53
N GLN A 62 -9.22 -5.82 -7.53
CA GLN A 62 -8.01 -6.58 -7.76
C GLN A 62 -8.35 -7.73 -8.71
N SER A 63 -7.56 -7.91 -9.77
CA SER A 63 -7.61 -9.12 -10.60
C SER A 63 -7.13 -10.34 -9.81
N GLU A 64 -7.37 -11.54 -10.33
CA GLU A 64 -6.90 -12.78 -9.70
C GLU A 64 -5.37 -12.78 -9.50
N SER A 65 -4.61 -12.28 -10.48
CA SER A 65 -3.16 -12.16 -10.40
C SER A 65 -2.70 -11.18 -9.30
N GLU A 66 -3.42 -10.07 -9.14
CA GLU A 66 -3.14 -9.08 -8.09
C GLU A 66 -3.47 -9.65 -6.71
N LEU A 67 -4.54 -10.43 -6.58
CA LEU A 67 -4.88 -11.15 -5.35
C LEU A 67 -3.80 -12.16 -4.95
N VAL A 68 -3.19 -12.87 -5.90
CA VAL A 68 -2.06 -13.77 -5.65
C VAL A 68 -0.85 -13.00 -5.11
N ALA A 69 -0.53 -11.84 -5.69
CA ALA A 69 0.55 -11.00 -5.20
C ALA A 69 0.25 -10.44 -3.79
N VAL A 70 -0.98 -9.99 -3.55
CA VAL A 70 -1.44 -9.51 -2.23
C VAL A 70 -1.34 -10.61 -1.18
N LYS A 71 -1.75 -11.84 -1.50
CA LYS A 71 -1.56 -13.00 -0.62
C LYS A 71 -0.09 -13.29 -0.35
N SER A 72 0.77 -13.18 -1.37
CA SER A 72 2.22 -13.36 -1.22
C SER A 72 2.79 -12.32 -0.26
N PHE A 73 2.36 -11.06 -0.37
CA PHE A 73 2.73 -10.00 0.56
C PHE A 73 2.28 -10.29 1.99
N THR A 74 1.01 -10.64 2.23
CA THR A 74 0.52 -10.89 3.61
C THR A 74 1.16 -12.14 4.21
N ASN A 75 1.34 -13.21 3.42
CA ASN A 75 2.01 -14.43 3.86
C ASN A 75 3.47 -14.19 4.24
N SER A 76 4.18 -13.32 3.52
CA SER A 76 5.56 -12.93 3.86
C SER A 76 5.69 -12.25 5.23
N LEU A 77 4.57 -11.76 5.77
CA LEU A 77 4.45 -11.15 7.10
C LEU A 77 3.75 -12.08 8.11
N GLY A 78 3.60 -13.37 7.79
CA GLY A 78 2.90 -14.34 8.63
C GLY A 78 1.41 -14.03 8.83
N ASN A 79 0.80 -13.28 7.90
CA ASN A 79 -0.55 -12.74 8.03
C ASN A 79 -0.79 -11.93 9.31
N ASP A 80 0.27 -11.36 9.87
CA ASP A 80 0.21 -10.55 11.09
C ASP A 80 -0.34 -9.15 10.78
N PRO A 81 -1.51 -8.76 11.32
CA PRO A 81 -2.12 -7.47 11.03
C PRO A 81 -1.27 -6.28 11.51
N THR A 82 -0.52 -6.44 12.61
CA THR A 82 0.40 -5.42 13.13
C THR A 82 1.55 -5.20 12.14
N LEU A 83 2.13 -6.29 11.61
CA LEU A 83 3.21 -6.20 10.63
C LEU A 83 2.74 -5.65 9.28
N ILE A 84 1.56 -6.07 8.81
CA ILE A 84 0.94 -5.56 7.58
C ILE A 84 0.72 -4.05 7.70
N LEU A 85 0.06 -3.58 8.77
CA LEU A 85 -0.14 -2.15 9.00
C LEU A 85 1.18 -1.40 9.10
N ARG A 86 2.19 -1.95 9.78
CA ARG A 86 3.51 -1.32 9.87
C ARG A 86 4.17 -1.13 8.50
N LYS A 87 4.00 -2.08 7.57
CA LYS A 87 4.56 -2.00 6.22
C LYS A 87 3.78 -1.06 5.31
N LEU A 88 2.46 -0.98 5.47
CA LEU A 88 1.59 -0.08 4.69
C LEU A 88 1.74 1.37 5.15
N LEU A 89 1.72 1.62 6.46
CA LEU A 89 1.70 2.96 7.06
C LEU A 89 3.10 3.57 7.21
N ASN A 90 3.97 3.42 6.21
CA ASN A 90 5.34 3.95 6.31
C ASN A 90 5.32 5.46 6.58
N ARG A 91 5.73 5.82 7.81
CA ARG A 91 5.47 7.13 8.45
C ARG A 91 6.03 8.33 7.70
N GLN A 92 7.04 8.15 6.86
CA GLN A 92 7.63 9.26 6.11
C GLN A 92 6.69 9.84 5.06
N PHE A 93 5.74 9.06 4.56
CA PHE A 93 5.00 9.39 3.34
C PHE A 93 3.49 9.14 3.43
N PHE A 94 3.02 8.46 4.48
CA PHE A 94 1.62 8.05 4.56
C PHE A 94 0.71 9.15 5.11
N ARG A 95 -0.19 9.69 4.28
CA ARG A 95 -1.14 10.75 4.64
C ARG A 95 -2.58 10.21 4.72
N LEU A 96 -3.05 9.97 5.94
CA LEU A 96 -4.38 9.40 6.22
C LEU A 96 -5.53 10.21 5.62
N ASN A 97 -5.38 11.53 5.58
CA ASN A 97 -6.39 12.45 5.04
C ASN A 97 -6.56 12.40 3.52
N LEU A 98 -5.63 11.77 2.81
CA LEU A 98 -5.69 11.57 1.35
C LEU A 98 -6.23 10.20 0.95
N LEU A 99 -6.55 9.34 1.92
CA LEU A 99 -7.11 8.03 1.65
C LEU A 99 -8.60 8.12 1.30
N GLU A 100 -9.00 7.26 0.38
CA GLU A 100 -10.40 7.03 0.05
C GLU A 100 -11.08 6.14 1.09
N GLU A 101 -12.42 6.20 1.11
CA GLU A 101 -13.22 5.51 2.12
C GLU A 101 -12.95 4.00 2.17
N PHE A 102 -12.94 3.32 1.02
CA PHE A 102 -12.67 1.88 0.97
C PHE A 102 -11.25 1.53 1.46
N GLN A 103 -10.27 2.43 1.30
CA GLN A 103 -8.91 2.20 1.80
C GLN A 103 -8.89 2.30 3.33
N LEU A 104 -9.63 3.27 3.88
CA LEU A 104 -9.82 3.41 5.31
C LEU A 104 -10.56 2.21 5.90
N GLU A 105 -11.56 1.66 5.21
CA GLU A 105 -12.25 0.43 5.63
C GLU A 105 -11.32 -0.77 5.69
N LYS A 106 -10.49 -0.98 4.65
CA LYS A 106 -9.45 -2.03 4.66
C LYS A 106 -8.50 -1.88 5.85
N LEU A 107 -8.03 -0.66 6.11
CA LEU A 107 -7.15 -0.37 7.26
C LEU A 107 -7.88 -0.53 8.60
N ALA A 108 -9.17 -0.20 8.68
CA ALA A 108 -10.00 -0.39 9.86
C ALA A 108 -10.15 -1.87 10.20
N THR A 109 -10.39 -2.72 9.21
CA THR A 109 -10.46 -4.18 9.39
C THR A 109 -9.17 -4.75 9.96
N LEU A 110 -8.01 -4.31 9.42
CA LEU A 110 -6.71 -4.68 9.99
C LEU A 110 -6.53 -4.17 11.42
N LEU A 111 -6.94 -2.93 11.71
CA LEU A 111 -6.82 -2.33 13.03
C LEU A 111 -7.66 -3.09 14.07
N GLU A 112 -8.88 -3.51 13.73
CA GLU A 112 -9.70 -4.35 14.61
C GLU A 112 -9.06 -5.73 14.84
N ALA A 113 -8.43 -6.32 13.83
CA ALA A 113 -7.66 -7.56 14.00
C ALA A 113 -6.48 -7.38 14.96
N VAL A 114 -5.78 -6.23 14.91
CA VAL A 114 -4.74 -5.90 15.90
C VAL A 114 -5.33 -5.80 17.30
N ARG A 115 -6.46 -5.11 17.49
CA ARG A 115 -7.08 -4.97 18.82
C ARG A 115 -7.52 -6.28 19.44
N LYS A 116 -7.95 -7.25 18.62
CA LYS A 116 -8.31 -8.60 19.09
C LYS A 116 -7.09 -9.43 19.48
N LYS A 117 -5.95 -9.19 18.81
CA LYS A 117 -4.71 -9.95 19.00
C LYS A 117 -3.86 -9.41 20.15
N GLU A 118 -3.69 -8.09 20.21
CA GLU A 118 -2.75 -7.42 21.11
C GLU A 118 -3.47 -6.89 22.36
N GLU A 119 -2.94 -7.19 23.55
CA GLU A 119 -3.47 -6.64 24.81
C GLU A 119 -3.38 -5.10 24.85
N LYS A 120 -2.33 -4.55 24.26
CA LYS A 120 -2.10 -3.11 24.16
C LYS A 120 -1.81 -2.71 22.72
N MET A 121 -2.60 -1.76 22.22
CA MET A 121 -2.44 -1.29 20.85
C MET A 121 -1.08 -0.58 20.65
N PRO A 122 -0.32 -0.95 19.61
CA PRO A 122 0.95 -0.30 19.28
C PRO A 122 0.78 1.21 19.06
N ARG A 123 1.66 2.02 19.66
CA ARG A 123 1.60 3.50 19.59
C ARG A 123 1.57 4.04 18.16
N PHE A 124 2.16 3.33 17.20
CA PHE A 124 2.17 3.79 15.81
C PHE A 124 0.81 3.73 15.10
N LEU A 125 -0.15 3.05 15.69
CA LEU A 125 -1.51 2.94 15.18
C LEU A 125 -2.46 3.98 15.76
N TYR A 126 -2.05 4.76 16.77
CA TYR A 126 -2.95 5.70 17.44
C TYR A 126 -3.46 6.81 16.52
N SER A 127 -2.65 7.25 15.56
CA SER A 127 -3.07 8.24 14.56
C SER A 127 -4.12 7.67 13.61
N LEU A 128 -3.91 6.45 13.11
CA LEU A 128 -4.88 5.74 12.28
C LEU A 128 -6.19 5.52 13.05
N ASP A 129 -6.10 5.02 14.28
CA ASP A 129 -7.23 4.78 15.17
C ASP A 129 -8.07 6.03 15.40
N SER A 130 -7.41 7.13 15.76
CA SER A 130 -8.06 8.42 15.98
C SER A 130 -8.72 8.95 14.71
N HIS A 131 -8.07 8.79 13.55
CA HIS A 131 -8.60 9.21 12.26
C HIS A 131 -9.88 8.45 11.89
N ILE A 132 -9.87 7.13 12.02
CA ILE A 132 -11.03 6.27 11.74
C ILE A 132 -12.19 6.61 12.68
N LYS A 133 -11.94 6.77 13.98
CA LYS A 133 -12.96 7.16 14.97
C LYS A 133 -13.54 8.54 14.67
N GLY A 134 -12.70 9.50 14.30
CA GLY A 134 -13.11 10.85 13.93
C GLY A 134 -14.02 10.89 12.70
N ARG A 135 -13.71 10.10 11.66
CA ARG A 135 -14.55 9.96 10.46
C ARG A 135 -15.93 9.37 10.80
N LYS A 136 -16.00 8.27 11.55
CA LYS A 136 -17.27 7.63 11.93
C LYS A 136 -18.23 8.61 12.63
N ARG A 137 -17.71 9.45 13.54
CA ARG A 137 -18.51 10.47 14.24
C ARG A 137 -19.11 11.55 13.32
N LYS A 138 -18.49 11.82 12.16
CA LYS A 138 -18.94 12.85 11.21
C LYS A 138 -20.13 12.40 10.35
N TYR A 139 -20.32 11.09 10.17
CA TYR A 139 -21.41 10.51 9.36
C TYR A 139 -22.55 9.93 10.20
N SER A 140 -22.49 10.05 11.53
CA SER A 140 -23.57 9.66 12.46
C SER A 140 -24.41 10.85 12.94
N ARG A 141 -24.35 11.99 12.23
CA ARG A 141 -25.17 13.19 12.43
C ARG A 141 -25.80 13.55 11.09
#